data_AF-G3VPX0-F1
#
_entry.id   AF-G3VPX0-F1
#
_cell.length_a   1.000
_cell.length_b   1.000
_cell.length_c   1.000
_cell.angle_alpha   90.00
_cell.angle_beta   90.00
_cell.angle_gamma   90.00
#
_symmetry.space_group_name_H-M   'P 1'
#
loop_
_entity.id
_entity.type
_entity.pdbx_description
1 polymer ?
#
loop_
_entity_poly.entity_id
_entity_poly.type
_entity_poly.pdbx_seq_one_letter_code
_entity_poly.pdbx_strand_id
1 'polypeptide(L)'
;KLFTQLFSIDSSTWNEMAILHLSASIFYYRSRKIEDDEYEDLSYNQKWVLAPKTQDTDVTLILNKLLREYDKKLRPDIGLKPTVIDVDIYVNSIGPVSSINMYHLIVQY
;
A
#
# COMPACT_ATOMS: atom_id res chain seq x y z
N LYS A 1 -19.15 -60.64 9.18
CA LYS A 1 -20.08 -59.53 9.54
C LYS A 1 -19.57 -58.13 9.21
N LEU A 2 -18.27 -57.91 8.92
CA LEU A 2 -17.74 -56.60 8.52
C LEU A 2 -17.63 -56.38 6.99
N PHE A 3 -17.72 -57.45 6.19
CA PHE A 3 -17.60 -57.35 4.74
C PHE A 3 -18.92 -57.02 4.01
N THR A 4 -20.05 -57.08 4.72
CA THR A 4 -21.40 -56.84 4.16
C THR A 4 -21.98 -55.46 4.47
N GLN A 5 -21.29 -54.62 5.26
CA GLN A 5 -21.67 -53.22 5.45
C GLN A 5 -21.10 -52.28 4.37
N LEU A 6 -20.08 -52.73 3.62
CA LEU A 6 -19.45 -51.94 2.55
C LEU A 6 -20.26 -51.91 1.24
N PHE A 7 -21.38 -52.63 1.15
CA PHE A 7 -22.18 -52.75 -0.08
C PHE A 7 -23.68 -52.48 0.14
N SER A 8 -24.01 -51.56 1.06
CA SER A 8 -25.36 -50.98 1.18
C SER A 8 -25.30 -49.45 1.09
N ILE A 9 -24.67 -48.97 0.01
CA ILE A 9 -24.69 -47.55 -0.35
C ILE A 9 -25.91 -47.36 -1.27
N ASP A 10 -27.03 -46.91 -0.70
CA ASP A 10 -28.25 -46.63 -1.46
C ASP A 10 -28.01 -45.52 -2.49
N SER A 11 -28.71 -45.61 -3.64
CA SER A 11 -28.63 -44.64 -4.75
C SER A 11 -28.78 -43.18 -4.30
N SER A 12 -29.56 -42.91 -3.24
CA SER A 12 -29.73 -41.59 -2.66
C SER A 12 -28.43 -40.94 -2.18
N THR A 13 -27.52 -41.72 -1.60
CA THR A 13 -26.25 -41.21 -1.05
C THR A 13 -25.26 -40.80 -2.14
N TRP A 14 -25.29 -41.47 -3.30
CA TRP A 14 -24.51 -41.06 -4.47
C TRP A 14 -24.97 -39.71 -5.02
N ASN A 15 -26.28 -39.45 -4.96
CA ASN A 15 -26.87 -38.19 -5.42
C ASN A 15 -26.44 -37.03 -4.51
N GLU A 16 -26.43 -37.24 -3.20
CA GLU A 16 -25.97 -36.23 -2.23
C GLU A 16 -24.48 -35.91 -2.41
N MET A 17 -23.64 -36.94 -2.61
CA MET A 17 -22.20 -36.73 -2.87
C MET A 17 -21.96 -36.00 -4.20
N ALA A 18 -22.76 -36.29 -5.23
CA ALA A 18 -22.70 -35.58 -6.51
C ALA A 18 -23.10 -34.11 -6.37
N ILE A 19 -24.15 -33.80 -5.59
CA ILE A 19 -24.58 -32.42 -5.29
C ILE A 19 -23.49 -31.66 -4.51
N LEU A 20 -22.87 -32.30 -3.53
CA LEU A 20 -21.75 -31.72 -2.77
C LEU A 20 -20.54 -31.42 -3.66
N HIS A 21 -20.17 -32.34 -4.55
CA HIS A 21 -19.07 -32.10 -5.51
C HIS A 21 -19.38 -30.99 -6.51
N LEU A 22 -20.60 -30.94 -7.05
CA LEU A 22 -21.01 -29.90 -8.00
C LEU A 22 -21.06 -28.53 -7.32
N SER A 23 -21.63 -28.44 -6.12
CA SER A 23 -21.64 -27.18 -5.37
C SER A 23 -20.24 -26.71 -5.00
N ALA A 24 -19.37 -27.60 -4.52
CA ALA A 24 -17.96 -27.27 -4.23
C ALA A 24 -17.21 -26.79 -5.48
N SER A 25 -17.44 -27.42 -6.64
CA SER A 25 -16.84 -26.98 -7.91
C SER A 25 -17.39 -25.63 -8.37
N ILE A 26 -18.68 -25.35 -8.16
CA ILE A 26 -19.29 -24.03 -8.42
C ILE A 26 -18.70 -22.97 -7.49
N PHE A 27 -18.53 -23.26 -6.21
CA PHE A 27 -17.89 -22.35 -5.25
C PHE A 27 -16.43 -22.10 -5.59
N TYR A 28 -15.66 -23.12 -5.96
CA TYR A 28 -14.27 -22.97 -6.39
C TYR A 28 -14.16 -22.14 -7.69
N TYR A 29 -15.04 -22.39 -8.67
CA TYR A 29 -15.11 -21.60 -9.89
C TYR A 29 -15.49 -20.13 -9.59
N ARG A 30 -16.46 -19.90 -8.70
CA ARG A 30 -16.88 -18.56 -8.29
C ARG A 30 -15.78 -17.82 -7.52
N SER A 31 -15.05 -18.52 -6.66
CA SER A 31 -13.91 -17.95 -5.94
C SER A 31 -12.79 -17.56 -6.90
N ARG A 32 -12.50 -18.39 -7.91
CA ARG A 32 -11.48 -18.10 -8.93
C ARG A 32 -11.88 -16.94 -9.85
N LYS A 33 -13.17 -16.78 -10.17
CA LYS A 33 -13.66 -15.68 -11.03
C LYS A 33 -13.71 -14.31 -10.33
N ILE A 34 -13.70 -14.28 -8.99
CA ILE A 34 -13.71 -13.02 -8.23
C ILE A 34 -12.34 -12.32 -8.27
N GLU A 35 -11.25 -13.04 -8.56
CA GLU A 35 -9.90 -12.44 -8.60
C GLU A 35 -9.50 -11.91 -9.99
N ASP A 36 -10.15 -12.35 -11.09
CA ASP A 36 -9.68 -12.11 -12.46
C ASP A 36 -10.55 -11.15 -13.32
N ASP A 37 -11.72 -10.70 -12.86
CA ASP A 37 -12.68 -9.91 -13.67
C ASP A 37 -12.78 -8.41 -13.30
N GLU A 38 -11.97 -7.88 -12.38
CA GLU A 38 -11.90 -6.42 -12.10
C GLU A 38 -10.87 -5.73 -13.02
N TYR A 39 -11.07 -5.84 -14.33
CA TYR A 39 -10.29 -5.11 -15.33
C TYR A 39 -11.18 -4.61 -16.47
N GLU A 40 -12.31 -3.96 -16.12
CA GLU A 40 -12.98 -3.06 -17.05
C GLU A 40 -12.65 -1.60 -16.74
N ASP A 41 -11.99 -1.00 -17.73
CA ASP A 41 -11.72 0.40 -17.94
C ASP A 41 -12.99 1.26 -17.80
N LEU A 42 -13.26 1.71 -16.57
CA LEU A 42 -14.13 2.87 -16.32
C LEU A 42 -13.30 4.15 -16.50
N SER A 43 -12.95 4.41 -17.76
CA SER A 43 -12.70 5.73 -18.34
C SER A 43 -13.95 6.60 -18.25
N TYR A 44 -14.36 6.95 -17.03
CA TYR A 44 -15.39 7.93 -16.75
C TYR A 44 -14.84 8.98 -15.79
N ASN A 45 -14.12 9.93 -16.39
CA ASN A 45 -13.99 11.32 -15.93
C ASN A 45 -13.73 11.49 -14.42
N GLN A 46 -12.53 11.09 -13.97
CA GLN A 46 -12.02 11.43 -12.65
C GLN A 46 -11.73 12.94 -12.55
N LYS A 47 -12.79 13.75 -12.43
CA LYS A 47 -12.66 14.99 -11.66
C LYS A 47 -12.37 14.53 -10.24
N TRP A 48 -11.11 14.62 -9.82
CA TRP A 48 -10.64 14.29 -8.48
C TRP A 48 -11.42 15.11 -7.43
N VAL A 49 -12.57 14.60 -7.01
CA VAL A 49 -13.33 15.11 -5.88
C VAL A 49 -12.96 14.22 -4.71
N LEU A 50 -12.10 14.74 -3.84
CA LEU A 50 -11.75 14.12 -2.57
C LEU A 50 -13.05 13.92 -1.76
N ALA A 51 -13.53 12.68 -1.67
CA ALA A 51 -14.52 12.35 -0.66
C ALA A 51 -13.85 12.46 0.72
N PRO A 52 -14.46 13.17 1.71
CA PRO A 52 -13.85 13.35 3.01
C PRO A 52 -13.59 12.00 3.69
N LYS A 53 -12.36 11.73 4.08
CA LYS A 53 -11.98 10.50 4.77
C LYS A 53 -12.30 10.70 6.25
N THR A 54 -13.32 10.02 6.75
CA THR A 54 -13.88 10.21 8.11
C THR A 54 -13.03 9.59 9.23
N GLN A 55 -11.74 9.93 9.26
CA GLN A 55 -10.86 9.85 10.42
C GLN A 55 -9.67 10.81 10.23
N ASP A 56 -9.98 12.03 9.81
CA ASP A 56 -9.02 13.13 9.78
C ASP A 56 -8.84 13.63 11.23
N THR A 57 -7.82 13.15 11.94
CA THR A 57 -7.25 14.05 12.95
C THR A 57 -6.76 15.24 12.16
N ASP A 58 -7.48 16.36 12.28
CA ASP A 58 -7.22 17.58 11.51
C ASP A 58 -5.71 17.83 11.51
N VAL A 59 -5.10 17.80 10.32
CA VAL A 59 -3.65 17.97 10.15
C VAL A 59 -3.18 19.25 10.85
N THR A 60 -4.05 20.25 10.90
CA THR A 60 -3.86 21.50 11.65
C THR A 60 -3.63 21.25 13.14
N LEU A 61 -4.39 20.36 13.77
CA LEU A 61 -4.24 20.01 15.18
C LEU A 61 -2.89 19.32 15.45
N ILE A 62 -2.44 18.47 14.53
CA ILE A 62 -1.14 17.79 14.64
C ILE A 62 0.00 18.80 14.53
N LEU A 63 -0.03 19.67 13.51
CA LEU A 63 0.96 20.73 13.33
C LEU A 63 1.04 21.65 14.55
N ASN A 64 -0.12 22.07 15.09
CA ASN A 64 -0.18 22.90 16.29
C ASN A 64 0.44 22.23 17.51
N LYS A 65 0.28 20.91 17.67
CA LYS A 65 0.92 20.16 18.76
C LYS A 65 2.43 20.05 18.57
N LEU A 66 2.91 19.83 17.34
CA LEU A 66 4.35 19.74 17.04
C LEU A 66 5.07 21.08 17.21
N LEU A 67 4.41 22.19 16.88
CA LEU A 67 4.98 23.54 17.01
C LEU A 67 4.85 24.13 18.42
N ARG A 68 3.97 23.57 19.25
CA ARG A 68 3.82 24.00 20.64
C ARG A 68 5.13 23.73 21.38
N GLU A 69 5.71 24.78 21.96
CA GLU A 69 6.94 24.73 22.77
C GLU A 69 8.21 24.31 21.98
N TYR A 70 8.16 24.30 20.64
CA TYR A 70 9.33 24.05 19.80
C TYR A 70 10.26 25.27 19.74
N ASP A 71 11.47 25.18 20.30
CA ASP A 71 12.52 26.19 20.12
C ASP A 71 13.46 25.83 18.98
N LYS A 72 13.30 26.50 17.83
CA LYS A 72 14.12 26.31 16.64
C LYS A 72 15.60 26.70 16.77
N LYS A 73 15.99 27.37 17.86
CA LYS A 73 17.39 27.75 18.10
C LYS A 73 18.21 26.60 18.68
N LEU A 74 17.56 25.62 19.29
CA LEU A 74 18.21 24.48 19.91
C LEU A 74 18.22 23.31 18.92
N ARG A 75 19.40 22.71 18.72
CA ARG A 75 19.48 21.43 18.01
C ARG A 75 18.87 20.30 18.88
N PRO A 76 18.42 19.19 18.27
CA PRO A 76 18.00 18.01 19.03
C PRO A 76 19.11 17.50 19.94
N ASP A 77 18.73 16.96 21.10
CA ASP A 77 19.65 16.34 22.07
C ASP A 77 20.79 17.26 22.55
N ILE A 78 20.50 18.54 22.80
CA ILE A 78 21.49 19.51 23.29
C ILE A 78 22.18 19.02 24.57
N GLY A 79 23.52 19.05 24.59
CA GLY A 79 24.32 18.62 25.74
C GLY A 79 24.38 17.10 25.97
N LEU A 80 23.74 16.30 25.13
CA LEU A 80 23.81 14.84 25.17
C LEU A 80 24.76 14.33 24.08
N LYS A 81 24.20 13.76 23.00
CA LYS A 81 24.95 13.19 21.88
C LYS A 81 25.04 14.17 20.70
N PRO A 82 26.07 14.05 19.84
CA PRO A 82 26.08 14.73 18.56
C PRO A 82 24.87 14.31 17.69
N THR A 83 24.27 15.27 16.98
CA THR A 83 23.23 14.98 15.99
C THR A 83 23.88 14.43 14.73
N VAL A 84 23.54 13.20 14.36
CA VAL A 84 23.96 12.59 13.10
C VAL A 84 23.06 13.10 11.98
N ILE A 85 23.65 13.54 10.88
CA ILE A 85 22.95 14.06 9.71
C ILE A 85 23.33 13.20 8.53
N ASP A 86 22.38 12.44 8.02
CA ASP A 86 22.53 11.71 6.76
C ASP A 86 22.19 12.66 5.61
N VAL A 87 23.10 12.76 4.64
CA VAL A 87 23.01 13.73 3.54
C VAL A 87 23.08 12.98 2.21
N ASP A 88 22.07 13.22 1.38
CA ASP A 88 22.01 12.79 -0.02
C ASP A 88 21.96 14.03 -0.92
N ILE A 89 22.65 13.99 -2.05
CA ILE A 89 22.72 15.10 -3.01
C ILE A 89 22.30 14.58 -4.38
N TYR A 90 21.24 15.14 -4.95
CA TYR A 90 20.85 14.88 -6.33
C TYR A 90 21.25 16.06 -7.23
N VAL A 91 22.20 15.83 -8.13
CA VAL A 91 22.66 16.85 -9.09
C VAL A 91 21.72 16.88 -10.28
N ASN A 92 21.01 17.99 -10.45
CA ASN A 92 20.12 18.22 -11.59
C ASN A 92 20.93 18.68 -12.83
N SER A 93 21.85 19.63 -12.64
CA SER A 93 22.70 20.11 -13.72
C SER A 93 24.00 20.73 -13.23
N ILE A 94 24.99 20.76 -14.13
CA ILE A 94 26.28 21.40 -13.94
C ILE A 94 26.43 22.46 -15.03
N GLY A 95 26.61 23.72 -14.61
CA GLY A 95 26.80 24.86 -15.50
C GLY A 95 28.20 24.89 -16.13
N PRO A 96 28.45 25.85 -17.05
CA PRO A 96 29.75 26.00 -17.67
C PRO A 96 30.83 26.32 -16.63
N VAL A 97 31.99 25.67 -16.76
CA VAL A 97 33.13 25.86 -15.87
C VAL A 97 33.98 27.01 -16.38
N SER A 98 34.17 28.05 -15.56
CA SER A 98 35.07 29.14 -15.88
C SER A 98 36.49 28.80 -15.42
N SER A 99 37.40 28.58 -16.37
CA SER A 99 38.83 28.35 -16.05
C SER A 99 39.56 29.63 -15.63
N ILE A 100 39.04 30.79 -16.01
CA ILE A 100 39.63 32.10 -15.65
C ILE A 100 39.24 32.47 -14.22
N ASN A 101 37.97 32.25 -13.85
CA ASN A 101 37.46 32.65 -12.54
C ASN A 101 37.41 31.49 -11.53
N MET A 102 37.73 30.26 -11.96
CA MET A 102 37.80 29.05 -11.14
C MET A 102 36.51 28.73 -10.37
N TYR A 103 35.34 28.99 -10.99
CA TYR A 103 34.05 28.57 -10.43
C TYR A 103 33.13 28.00 -11.51
N HIS A 104 32.19 27.17 -11.06
CA HIS A 104 31.06 26.68 -11.85
C HIS A 104 29.79 26.74 -11.01
N LEU A 105 28.63 26.67 -11.67
CA LEU A 105 27.34 26.56 -11.00
C LEU A 105 26.89 25.10 -10.95
N ILE A 106 26.32 24.66 -9.83
CA ILE A 106 25.64 23.36 -9.68
C ILE A 106 24.21 23.64 -9.23
N VAL A 107 23.26 22.96 -9.87
CA VAL A 107 21.87 22.89 -9.41
C VAL A 107 21.64 21.53 -8.78
N GLN A 108 21.22 21.51 -7.52
CA GLN A 108 21.00 20.29 -6.73
C GLN A 108 19.67 20.36 -5.96
N TYR A 109 19.12 19.19 -5.63
CA TYR A 109 17.97 19.00 -4.74
C TYR A 109 18.38 18.27 -3.47
#